data_AF-A0A939UW57-F1
#
_entry.id   AF-A0A939UW57-F1
#
_cell.length_a   1.000
_cell.length_b   1.000
_cell.length_c   1.000
_cell.angle_alpha   90.00
_cell.angle_beta   90.00
_cell.angle_gamma   90.00
#
_symmetry.space_group_name_H-M   'P 1'
#
loop_
_entity.id
_entity.type
_entity.pdbx_description
1 polymer ?
#
loop_
_entity_poly.entity_id
_entity_poly.type
_entity_poly.pdbx_seq_one_letter_code
_entity_poly.pdbx_strand_id
1 'polypeptide(L)'
;MNTRLRSMLTALLCGFIAGLVCFAFYLLRGRIFSRGPLDESAVASAMEGNEYPSAAAETAVAKAVSLIGRVHYFWGGKYDKPGECPEWGSPREVTSAGNSTTGTVRPFGLDCSGFVTWAYVQAGVSPAEIGSGTWNQWFASAEIEKSELRPGDLAFANSYPGSSWNHVGICVGFLRGKPVFAHCTSTYDNVVVTYADGVFSYFRRPFAPQNGGE
;
A
#
# COMPACT_ATOMS: atom_id res chain seq x y z
N MET A 1 20.26 -59.84 22.19
CA MET A 1 19.65 -58.72 21.42
C MET A 1 20.75 -57.69 21.16
N ASN A 2 21.29 -57.69 19.93
CA ASN A 2 22.53 -56.99 19.59
C ASN A 2 22.42 -55.47 19.79
N THR A 3 23.40 -54.92 20.52
CA THR A 3 23.59 -53.48 20.78
C THR A 3 23.56 -52.62 19.52
N ARG A 4 23.96 -53.18 18.36
CA ARG A 4 23.89 -52.52 17.05
C ARG A 4 22.47 -52.29 16.54
N LEU A 5 21.52 -53.18 16.85
CA LEU A 5 20.13 -53.03 16.39
C LEU A 5 19.40 -51.95 17.21
N ARG A 6 19.73 -51.85 18.50
CA ARG A 6 19.22 -50.76 19.36
C ARG A 6 19.74 -49.39 18.91
N SER A 7 21.04 -49.26 18.61
CA SER A 7 21.59 -47.96 18.16
C SER A 7 21.03 -47.51 16.82
N MET A 8 20.74 -48.43 15.89
CA MET A 8 20.14 -48.10 14.60
C MET A 8 18.68 -47.61 14.73
N LEU A 9 17.86 -48.25 15.57
CA LEU A 9 16.50 -47.78 15.82
C LEU A 9 16.46 -46.42 16.52
N THR A 10 17.36 -46.15 17.47
CA THR A 10 17.42 -44.83 18.14
C THR A 10 17.84 -43.73 17.15
N ALA A 11 18.78 -44.00 16.25
CA ALA A 11 19.23 -43.04 15.25
C ALA A 11 18.15 -42.70 14.21
N LEU A 12 17.37 -43.70 13.77
CA LEU A 12 16.24 -43.51 12.86
C LEU A 12 15.09 -42.70 13.49
N LEU A 13 14.79 -42.95 14.78
CA LEU A 13 13.74 -42.21 15.50
C LEU A 13 14.14 -40.74 15.76
N CYS A 14 15.40 -40.47 16.10
CA CYS A 14 15.91 -39.11 16.27
C CYS A 14 15.93 -38.32 14.95
N GLY A 15 16.27 -38.95 13.82
CA GLY A 15 16.25 -38.32 12.51
C GLY A 15 14.84 -37.90 12.05
N PHE A 16 13.83 -38.71 12.36
CA PHE A 16 12.44 -38.42 12.00
C PHE A 16 11.83 -37.29 12.84
N ILE A 17 12.13 -37.24 14.14
CA ILE A 17 11.70 -36.15 15.04
C ILE A 17 12.41 -34.84 14.68
N ALA A 18 13.71 -34.87 14.39
CA ALA A 18 14.46 -33.69 13.93
C ALA A 18 13.92 -33.17 12.58
N GLY A 19 13.56 -34.06 11.65
CA GLY A 19 12.95 -33.71 10.36
C GLY A 19 11.56 -33.08 10.49
N LEU A 20 10.70 -33.60 11.36
CA LEU A 20 9.38 -33.03 11.66
C LEU A 20 9.47 -31.67 12.36
N VAL A 21 10.42 -31.49 13.27
CA VAL A 21 10.68 -30.21 13.93
C VAL A 21 11.24 -29.19 12.92
N CYS A 22 12.19 -29.56 12.07
CA CYS A 22 12.68 -28.70 10.99
C CYS A 22 11.60 -28.36 9.95
N PHE A 23 10.70 -29.28 9.61
CA PHE A 23 9.59 -29.04 8.68
C PHE A 23 8.51 -28.16 9.33
N ALA A 24 8.20 -28.36 10.61
CA ALA A 24 7.34 -27.45 11.37
C ALA A 24 7.97 -26.06 11.48
N PHE A 25 9.28 -25.94 11.73
CA PHE A 25 10.01 -24.67 11.70
C PHE A 25 10.09 -24.06 10.29
N TYR A 26 10.10 -24.85 9.22
CA TYR A 26 10.03 -24.36 7.84
C TYR A 26 8.64 -23.80 7.50
N LEU A 27 7.58 -24.51 7.91
CA LEU A 27 6.19 -24.04 7.81
C LEU A 27 5.90 -22.83 8.74
N LEU A 28 6.57 -22.75 9.90
CA LEU A 28 6.49 -21.63 10.84
C LEU A 28 7.37 -20.45 10.42
N ARG A 29 8.51 -20.67 9.74
CA ARG A 29 9.35 -19.60 9.13
C ARG A 29 8.69 -18.95 7.93
N GLY A 30 7.79 -19.64 7.24
CA GLY A 30 6.86 -19.03 6.28
C GLY A 30 5.76 -18.15 6.92
N ARG A 31 5.73 -18.05 8.26
CA ARG A 31 4.71 -17.32 9.04
C ARG A 31 5.29 -16.23 9.94
N ILE A 32 6.43 -15.65 9.58
CA ILE A 32 6.89 -14.39 10.17
C ILE A 32 6.57 -13.28 9.17
N PHE A 33 5.42 -12.63 9.39
CA PHE A 33 4.88 -11.54 8.57
C PHE A 33 5.81 -10.32 8.60
N SER A 34 6.74 -10.27 7.67
CA SER A 34 7.11 -9.03 6.99
C SER A 34 6.60 -9.23 5.56
N ARG A 35 5.30 -9.05 5.35
CA ARG A 35 4.72 -9.20 4.01
C ARG A 35 5.07 -7.94 3.23
N GLY A 36 6.02 -8.07 2.31
CA GLY A 36 6.31 -7.08 1.28
C GLY A 36 5.09 -6.84 0.36
N PRO A 37 5.30 -6.22 -0.81
CA PRO A 37 4.24 -5.96 -1.77
C PRO A 37 3.45 -7.23 -2.10
N LEU A 38 2.13 -7.10 -2.16
CA LEU A 38 1.25 -8.17 -2.62
C LEU A 38 1.45 -8.36 -4.13
N ASP A 39 1.40 -9.62 -4.56
CA ASP A 39 1.34 -9.95 -5.98
C ASP A 39 -0.05 -9.62 -6.57
N GLU A 40 -0.13 -9.63 -7.90
CA GLU A 40 -1.34 -9.29 -8.65
C GLU A 40 -2.53 -10.18 -8.27
N SER A 41 -2.30 -11.48 -8.02
CA SER A 41 -3.36 -12.42 -7.65
C SER A 41 -3.94 -12.12 -6.26
N ALA A 42 -3.09 -11.72 -5.32
CA ALA A 42 -3.47 -11.32 -3.99
C ALA A 42 -4.21 -9.98 -3.99
N VAL A 43 -3.80 -9.04 -4.85
CA VAL A 43 -4.52 -7.78 -5.07
C VAL A 43 -5.89 -8.03 -5.66
N ALA A 44 -5.99 -8.85 -6.71
CA ALA A 44 -7.27 -9.23 -7.32
C ALA A 44 -8.20 -9.89 -6.30
N SER A 45 -7.67 -10.84 -5.51
CA SER A 45 -8.42 -11.50 -4.43
C SER A 45 -8.88 -10.51 -3.34
N ALA A 46 -8.14 -9.43 -3.09
CA ALA A 46 -8.53 -8.42 -2.12
C ALA A 46 -9.64 -7.49 -2.65
N MET A 47 -9.72 -7.35 -3.97
CA MET A 47 -10.69 -6.50 -4.66
C MET A 47 -12.01 -7.22 -4.97
N GLU A 48 -11.99 -8.55 -4.99
CA GLU A 48 -13.14 -9.38 -5.33
C GLU A 48 -14.31 -9.19 -4.35
N GLY A 49 -15.51 -8.93 -4.88
CA GLY A 49 -16.74 -8.83 -4.09
C GLY A 49 -16.84 -7.58 -3.21
N ASN A 50 -15.93 -6.61 -3.38
CA ASN A 50 -15.97 -5.36 -2.64
C ASN A 50 -17.20 -4.52 -2.98
N GLU A 51 -17.87 -4.00 -1.94
CA GLU A 51 -18.84 -2.93 -2.08
C GLU A 51 -18.15 -1.57 -2.00
N TYR A 52 -18.35 -0.74 -3.02
CA TYR A 52 -17.81 0.61 -3.06
C TYR A 52 -18.82 1.62 -2.55
N PRO A 53 -18.39 2.61 -1.76
CA PRO A 53 -19.29 3.66 -1.28
C PRO A 53 -19.77 4.60 -2.40
N SER A 54 -19.11 4.56 -3.56
CA SER A 54 -19.40 5.40 -4.72
C SER A 54 -18.70 4.92 -5.98
N ALA A 55 -19.19 5.36 -7.14
CA ALA A 55 -18.51 5.20 -8.42
C ALA A 55 -17.13 5.90 -8.44
N ALA A 56 -17.00 7.02 -7.70
CA ALA A 56 -15.73 7.73 -7.58
C ALA A 56 -14.69 6.90 -6.81
N ALA A 57 -15.09 6.27 -5.70
CA ALA A 57 -14.22 5.39 -4.93
C ALA A 57 -13.81 4.14 -5.73
N GLU A 58 -14.75 3.53 -6.45
CA GLU A 58 -14.47 2.41 -7.35
C GLU A 58 -13.44 2.80 -8.43
N THR A 59 -13.67 3.93 -9.10
CA THR A 59 -12.76 4.45 -10.12
C THR A 59 -11.38 4.78 -9.54
N ALA A 60 -11.32 5.46 -8.40
CA ALA A 60 -10.07 5.81 -7.74
C ALA A 60 -9.27 4.57 -7.36
N VAL A 61 -9.92 3.53 -6.81
CA VAL A 61 -9.28 2.25 -6.47
C VAL A 61 -8.77 1.53 -7.72
N ALA A 62 -9.58 1.43 -8.78
CA ALA A 62 -9.17 0.82 -10.04
C ALA A 62 -7.95 1.53 -10.65
N LYS A 63 -7.94 2.87 -10.61
CA LYS A 63 -6.84 3.69 -11.13
C LYS A 63 -5.60 3.58 -10.26
N ALA A 64 -5.74 3.59 -8.94
CA ALA A 64 -4.66 3.36 -8.01
C ALA A 64 -3.93 2.03 -8.27
N VAL A 65 -4.68 0.94 -8.45
CA VAL A 65 -4.13 -0.40 -8.74
C VAL A 65 -3.49 -0.46 -10.13
N SER A 66 -4.02 0.29 -11.11
CA SER A 66 -3.44 0.34 -12.46
C SER A 66 -2.02 0.91 -12.53
N LEU A 67 -1.53 1.58 -11.48
CA LEU A 67 -0.17 2.13 -11.42
C LEU A 67 0.86 1.20 -10.75
N ILE A 68 0.44 0.06 -10.18
CA ILE A 68 1.35 -0.86 -9.48
C ILE A 68 2.54 -1.23 -10.38
N GLY A 69 3.75 -0.98 -9.88
CA GLY A 69 5.00 -1.27 -10.60
C GLY A 69 5.25 -0.46 -11.89
N ARG A 70 4.40 0.51 -12.23
CA ARG A 70 4.51 1.33 -13.45
C ARG A 70 4.99 2.75 -13.21
N VAL A 71 4.82 3.26 -11.99
CA VAL A 71 5.19 4.64 -11.62
C VAL A 71 6.17 4.62 -10.47
N HIS A 72 7.34 5.22 -10.71
CA HIS A 72 8.40 5.35 -9.72
C HIS A 72 8.02 6.31 -8.59
N TYR A 73 8.63 6.10 -7.43
CA TYR A 73 8.55 7.07 -6.36
C TYR A 73 9.41 8.30 -6.67
N PHE A 74 8.83 9.48 -6.53
CA PHE A 74 9.53 10.74 -6.71
C PHE A 74 9.15 11.72 -5.59
N TRP A 75 10.11 12.15 -4.77
CA TRP A 75 9.84 13.08 -3.67
C TRP A 75 9.29 14.42 -4.20
N GLY A 76 8.10 14.81 -3.75
CA GLY A 76 7.37 15.97 -4.27
C GLY A 76 6.69 15.76 -5.63
N GLY A 77 6.73 14.54 -6.19
CA GLY A 77 6.13 14.22 -7.47
C GLY A 77 4.61 14.35 -7.44
N LYS A 78 4.05 15.13 -8.38
CA LYS A 78 2.61 15.36 -8.56
C LYS A 78 2.22 15.20 -10.02
N TYR A 79 0.97 14.82 -10.24
CA TYR A 79 0.28 14.98 -11.51
C TYR A 79 -1.22 15.05 -11.23
N ASP A 80 -1.81 16.24 -11.36
CA ASP A 80 -3.17 16.57 -10.93
C ASP A 80 -4.14 16.74 -12.11
N LYS A 81 -3.78 16.15 -13.27
CA LYS A 81 -4.54 16.21 -14.51
C LYS A 81 -5.12 14.83 -14.87
N PRO A 82 -6.25 14.77 -15.59
CA PRO A 82 -6.74 13.53 -16.18
C PRO A 82 -5.70 12.89 -17.12
N GLY A 83 -5.64 11.56 -17.15
CA GLY A 83 -4.73 10.78 -17.99
C GLY A 83 -3.42 10.39 -17.30
N GLU A 84 -2.57 9.69 -18.05
CA GLU A 84 -1.20 9.35 -17.62
C GLU A 84 -0.24 10.51 -17.91
N CYS A 85 0.71 10.76 -17.01
CA CYS A 85 1.71 11.79 -17.25
C CYS A 85 2.70 11.32 -18.33
N PRO A 86 2.88 12.07 -19.43
CA PRO A 86 3.81 11.67 -20.49
C PRO A 86 5.27 11.71 -20.05
N GLU A 87 5.55 12.34 -18.90
CA GLU A 87 6.91 12.51 -18.39
C GLU A 87 7.28 11.46 -17.33
N TRP A 88 6.36 10.56 -16.94
CA TRP A 88 6.70 9.48 -16.00
C TRP A 88 7.82 8.59 -16.56
N GLY A 89 8.78 8.24 -15.70
CA GLY A 89 9.97 7.49 -16.06
C GLY A 89 11.12 8.34 -16.63
N SER A 90 10.85 9.57 -17.10
CA SER A 90 11.90 10.44 -17.64
C SER A 90 12.85 10.94 -16.53
N PRO A 91 14.18 11.05 -16.78
CA PRO A 91 15.10 11.59 -15.79
C PRO A 91 14.74 13.03 -15.41
N ARG A 92 14.54 13.28 -14.10
CA ARG A 92 14.24 14.61 -13.57
C ARG A 92 14.95 14.83 -12.24
N GLU A 93 15.40 16.05 -12.01
CA GLU A 93 15.96 16.46 -10.72
C GLU A 93 14.86 16.60 -9.65
N VAL A 94 15.09 16.01 -8.49
CA VAL A 94 14.22 16.17 -7.31
C VAL A 94 14.50 17.55 -6.69
N THR A 95 13.61 18.50 -6.93
CA THR A 95 13.76 19.89 -6.44
C THR A 95 13.07 20.16 -5.11
N SER A 96 12.14 19.29 -4.69
CA SER A 96 11.46 19.44 -3.40
C SER A 96 12.43 19.22 -2.24
N ALA A 97 12.41 20.15 -1.27
CA ALA A 97 13.30 20.13 -0.11
C ALA A 97 12.90 19.07 0.93
N GLY A 98 13.79 18.82 1.90
CA GLY A 98 13.48 18.01 3.09
C GLY A 98 13.60 16.50 2.92
N ASN A 99 14.24 16.01 1.86
CA ASN A 99 14.47 14.59 1.62
C ASN A 99 15.92 14.32 1.20
N SER A 100 16.43 13.12 1.48
CA SER A 100 17.79 12.72 1.12
C SER A 100 18.04 12.67 -0.39
N THR A 101 16.99 12.65 -1.22
CA THR A 101 17.09 12.63 -2.68
C THR A 101 16.99 14.00 -3.33
N THR A 102 16.78 15.08 -2.55
CA THR A 102 16.82 16.46 -3.06
C THR A 102 18.15 16.74 -3.76
N GLY A 103 18.10 17.30 -4.97
CA GLY A 103 19.27 17.59 -5.83
C GLY A 103 19.79 16.39 -6.62
N THR A 104 19.17 15.21 -6.50
CA THR A 104 19.51 14.03 -7.32
C THR A 104 18.60 13.93 -8.54
N VAL A 105 19.09 13.31 -9.62
CA VAL A 105 18.30 12.99 -10.81
C VAL A 105 17.80 11.55 -10.70
N ARG A 106 16.49 11.36 -10.87
CA ARG A 106 15.85 10.03 -10.86
C ARG A 106 14.65 9.98 -11.82
N PRO A 107 14.11 8.80 -12.16
CA PRO A 107 12.90 8.70 -12.97
C PRO A 107 11.74 9.47 -12.34
N PHE A 108 11.13 10.39 -13.09
CA PHE A 108 9.99 11.18 -12.61
C PHE A 108 8.78 10.29 -12.36
N GLY A 109 8.03 10.62 -11.31
CA GLY A 109 6.90 9.84 -10.86
C GLY A 109 6.10 10.60 -9.82
N LEU A 110 5.56 9.89 -8.83
CA LEU A 110 4.67 10.46 -7.83
C LEU A 110 5.24 10.27 -6.42
N ASP A 111 4.93 11.18 -5.50
CA ASP A 111 5.00 10.87 -4.08
C ASP A 111 3.67 10.25 -3.60
N CYS A 112 3.60 9.90 -2.30
CA CYS A 112 2.44 9.25 -1.72
C CYS A 112 1.15 10.07 -1.87
N SER A 113 1.20 11.36 -1.57
CA SER A 113 0.03 12.23 -1.69
C SER A 113 -0.31 12.58 -3.13
N GLY A 114 0.68 12.72 -4.01
CA GLY A 114 0.48 12.94 -5.45
C GLY A 114 -0.17 11.74 -6.13
N PHE A 115 0.16 10.54 -5.66
CA PHE A 115 -0.53 9.30 -6.04
C PHE A 115 -2.01 9.32 -5.65
N VAL A 116 -2.34 9.71 -4.41
CA VAL A 116 -3.74 9.83 -3.98
C VAL A 116 -4.48 10.89 -4.80
N THR A 117 -3.90 12.08 -4.97
CA THR A 117 -4.50 13.15 -5.79
C THR A 117 -4.77 12.66 -7.21
N TRP A 118 -3.79 12.02 -7.86
CA TRP A 118 -3.95 11.53 -9.22
C TRP A 118 -5.09 10.52 -9.35
N ALA A 119 -5.15 9.53 -8.45
CA ALA A 119 -6.18 8.49 -8.48
C ALA A 119 -7.60 9.08 -8.38
N TYR A 120 -7.79 10.07 -7.51
CA TYR A 120 -9.07 10.75 -7.34
C TYR A 120 -9.40 11.72 -8.48
N VAL A 121 -8.40 12.36 -9.09
CA VAL A 121 -8.61 13.16 -10.32
C VAL A 121 -9.13 12.29 -11.46
N GLN A 122 -8.65 11.05 -11.58
CA GLN A 122 -9.20 10.11 -12.58
C GLN A 122 -10.65 9.71 -12.29
N ALA A 123 -11.11 9.90 -11.05
CA ALA A 123 -12.49 9.66 -10.63
C ALA A 123 -13.38 10.90 -10.73
N GLY A 124 -12.90 12.00 -11.34
CA GLY A 124 -13.65 13.24 -11.51
C GLY A 124 -13.63 14.17 -10.30
N VAL A 125 -12.85 13.86 -9.26
CA VAL A 125 -12.69 14.71 -8.08
C VAL A 125 -11.65 15.79 -8.35
N SER A 126 -11.96 17.05 -8.05
CA SER A 126 -10.99 18.12 -8.29
C SER A 126 -9.78 18.00 -7.35
N PRO A 127 -8.58 18.45 -7.78
CA PRO A 127 -7.40 18.46 -6.92
C PRO A 127 -7.59 19.27 -5.63
N ALA A 128 -8.47 20.28 -5.65
CA ALA A 128 -8.80 21.10 -4.49
C ALA A 128 -9.64 20.35 -3.45
N GLU A 129 -10.54 19.46 -3.89
CA GLU A 129 -11.40 18.67 -3.01
C GLU A 129 -10.65 17.54 -2.32
N ILE A 130 -9.81 16.79 -3.04
CA ILE A 130 -9.00 15.72 -2.43
C ILE A 130 -7.76 16.27 -1.72
N GLY A 131 -7.23 17.41 -2.20
CA GLY A 131 -6.03 18.04 -1.68
C GLY A 131 -4.72 17.46 -2.26
N SER A 132 -3.66 18.27 -2.16
CA SER A 132 -2.29 17.90 -2.52
C SER A 132 -1.39 18.00 -1.28
N GLY A 133 -0.72 16.90 -0.92
CA GLY A 133 0.01 16.79 0.35
C GLY A 133 -0.81 16.07 1.43
N THR A 134 -0.13 15.31 2.29
CA THR A 134 -0.76 14.45 3.29
C THR A 134 -1.64 15.21 4.28
N TRP A 135 -1.24 16.42 4.69
CA TRP A 135 -2.04 17.21 5.63
C TRP A 135 -3.27 17.84 4.99
N ASN A 136 -3.18 18.27 3.74
CA ASN A 136 -4.35 18.75 3.00
C ASN A 136 -5.37 17.61 2.83
N GLN A 137 -4.91 16.41 2.50
CA GLN A 137 -5.75 15.21 2.44
C GLN A 137 -6.32 14.80 3.81
N TRP A 138 -5.56 14.97 4.89
CA TRP A 138 -6.04 14.75 6.26
C TRP A 138 -7.22 15.68 6.60
N PHE A 139 -7.11 16.98 6.28
CA PHE A 139 -8.18 17.94 6.52
C PHE A 139 -9.36 17.82 5.55
N ALA A 140 -9.12 17.27 4.35
CA ALA A 140 -10.15 16.94 3.36
C ALA A 140 -10.84 15.57 3.61
N SER A 141 -10.69 15.00 4.80
CA SER A 141 -11.28 13.71 5.17
C SER A 141 -11.77 13.70 6.62
N ALA A 142 -12.69 12.78 6.94
CA ALA A 142 -13.16 12.51 8.29
C ALA A 142 -12.47 11.27 8.87
N GLU A 143 -12.20 11.26 10.17
CA GLU A 143 -11.70 10.07 10.86
C GLU A 143 -12.76 8.96 10.85
N ILE A 144 -12.30 7.72 10.72
CA ILE A 144 -13.13 6.52 10.79
C ILE A 144 -12.42 5.43 11.60
N GLU A 145 -13.21 4.56 12.21
CA GLU A 145 -12.69 3.36 12.86
C GLU A 145 -12.19 2.35 11.81
N LYS A 146 -11.22 1.51 12.21
CA LYS A 146 -10.72 0.44 11.33
C LYS A 146 -11.84 -0.51 10.87
N SER A 147 -12.87 -0.72 11.68
CA SER A 147 -14.04 -1.54 11.34
C SER A 147 -14.96 -0.90 10.31
N GLU A 148 -14.85 0.41 10.10
CA GLU A 148 -15.66 1.17 9.13
C GLU A 148 -14.97 1.35 7.78
N LEU A 149 -13.73 0.86 7.64
CA LEU A 149 -12.96 0.93 6.40
C LEU A 149 -13.76 0.34 5.25
N ARG A 150 -13.75 1.06 4.13
CA ARG A 150 -14.25 0.63 2.83
C ARG A 150 -13.19 0.91 1.76
N PRO A 151 -13.22 0.21 0.63
CA PRO A 151 -12.38 0.55 -0.51
C PRO A 151 -12.58 2.01 -0.91
N GLY A 152 -11.48 2.71 -1.16
CA GLY A 152 -11.42 4.15 -1.38
C GLY A 152 -11.06 4.96 -0.13
N ASP A 153 -11.28 4.46 1.09
CA ASP A 153 -10.85 5.21 2.28
C ASP A 153 -9.32 5.38 2.32
N LEU A 154 -8.87 6.49 2.88
CA LEU A 154 -7.45 6.81 3.03
C LEU A 154 -6.90 6.23 4.32
N ALA A 155 -5.61 5.89 4.31
CA ALA A 155 -4.88 5.51 5.51
C ALA A 155 -3.58 6.30 5.61
N PHE A 156 -3.30 6.80 6.81
CA PHE A 156 -2.16 7.65 7.12
C PHE A 156 -1.25 6.98 8.15
N ALA A 157 0.05 7.26 8.03
CA ALA A 157 1.04 6.77 8.97
C ALA A 157 0.99 7.52 10.32
N ASN A 158 0.77 8.83 10.28
CA ASN A 158 0.73 9.71 11.46
C ASN A 158 -0.53 10.59 11.48
N SER A 159 -0.91 11.02 12.69
CA SER A 159 -2.00 11.98 12.91
C SER A 159 -1.55 13.43 12.98
N TYR A 160 -2.48 14.33 12.66
CA TYR A 160 -2.36 15.74 12.98
C TYR A 160 -3.04 16.06 14.34
N PRO A 161 -2.48 16.95 15.16
CA PRO A 161 -1.10 17.45 15.11
C PRO A 161 -0.12 16.39 15.68
N GLY A 162 1.18 16.55 15.46
CA GLY A 162 2.19 15.80 16.22
C GLY A 162 3.25 15.03 15.43
N SER A 163 3.31 15.16 14.10
CA SER A 163 4.43 14.63 13.32
C SER A 163 4.89 15.60 12.24
N SER A 164 6.21 15.66 12.00
CA SER A 164 6.83 16.39 10.90
C SER A 164 6.80 15.62 9.57
N TRP A 165 6.44 14.34 9.60
CA TRP A 165 6.33 13.48 8.42
C TRP A 165 5.02 12.71 8.41
N ASN A 166 4.56 12.35 7.23
CA ASN A 166 3.41 11.47 7.08
C ASN A 166 3.54 10.67 5.78
N HIS A 167 2.72 9.64 5.65
CA HIS A 167 2.58 8.81 4.47
C HIS A 167 1.13 8.45 4.30
N VAL A 168 0.66 8.29 3.06
CA VAL A 168 -0.75 8.07 2.76
C VAL A 168 -0.91 6.98 1.70
N GLY A 169 -1.98 6.18 1.83
CA GLY A 169 -2.41 5.20 0.86
C GLY A 169 -3.94 5.14 0.73
N ILE A 170 -4.41 4.43 -0.28
CA ILE A 170 -5.83 4.19 -0.55
C ILE A 170 -6.14 2.73 -0.22
N CYS A 171 -7.16 2.48 0.61
CA CYS A 171 -7.71 1.15 0.82
C CYS A 171 -8.23 0.60 -0.51
N VAL A 172 -7.69 -0.52 -0.98
CA VAL A 172 -8.14 -1.15 -2.23
C VAL A 172 -9.03 -2.37 -2.00
N GLY A 173 -9.11 -2.85 -0.76
CA GLY A 173 -9.92 -4.01 -0.42
C GLY A 173 -9.42 -4.77 0.79
N PHE A 174 -9.87 -6.02 0.91
CA PHE A 174 -9.63 -6.86 2.08
C PHE A 174 -9.13 -8.24 1.68
N LEU A 175 -7.91 -8.58 2.12
CA LEU A 175 -7.36 -9.92 1.91
C LEU A 175 -7.39 -10.71 3.21
N ARG A 176 -8.23 -11.75 3.25
CA ARG A 176 -8.43 -12.61 4.44
C ARG A 176 -8.89 -11.79 5.67
N GLY A 177 -9.86 -10.90 5.45
CA GLY A 177 -10.44 -10.04 6.50
C GLY A 177 -9.54 -8.90 7.00
N LYS A 178 -8.39 -8.67 6.35
CA LYS A 178 -7.48 -7.56 6.69
C LYS A 178 -7.43 -6.55 5.55
N PRO A 179 -7.48 -5.24 5.84
CA PRO A 179 -7.41 -4.21 4.81
C PRO A 179 -6.02 -4.17 4.16
N VAL A 180 -6.00 -3.86 2.87
CA VAL A 180 -4.79 -3.67 2.07
C VAL A 180 -4.85 -2.33 1.35
N PHE A 181 -3.69 -1.71 1.18
CA PHE A 181 -3.58 -0.31 0.76
C PHE A 181 -2.63 -0.20 -0.42
N ALA A 182 -3.07 0.47 -1.48
CA ALA A 182 -2.19 0.95 -2.54
C ALA A 182 -1.53 2.27 -2.11
N HIS A 183 -0.23 2.40 -2.32
CA HIS A 183 0.52 3.61 -2.01
C HIS A 183 1.80 3.69 -2.84
N CYS A 184 2.23 4.92 -3.17
CA CYS A 184 3.53 5.17 -3.77
C CYS A 184 4.58 5.42 -2.68
N THR A 185 5.60 4.57 -2.59
CA THR A 185 6.56 4.61 -1.47
C THR A 185 8.01 4.54 -1.94
N SER A 186 8.86 5.30 -1.23
CA SER A 186 10.31 5.28 -1.43
C SER A 186 10.94 3.92 -1.10
N THR A 187 10.32 3.12 -0.23
CA THR A 187 10.83 1.80 0.18
C THR A 187 10.95 0.83 -0.99
N TYR A 188 10.02 0.88 -1.94
CA TYR A 188 9.98 0.00 -3.12
C TYR A 188 10.20 0.77 -4.43
N ASP A 189 10.48 2.07 -4.33
CA ASP A 189 10.60 3.00 -5.45
C ASP A 189 9.43 2.93 -6.45
N ASN A 190 8.22 2.59 -5.98
CA ASN A 190 7.08 2.32 -6.85
C ASN A 190 5.74 2.47 -6.11
N VAL A 191 4.64 2.43 -6.88
CA VAL A 191 3.31 2.10 -6.38
C VAL A 191 3.25 0.59 -6.07
N VAL A 192 2.83 0.26 -4.85
CA VAL A 192 2.67 -1.11 -4.36
C VAL A 192 1.37 -1.24 -3.57
N VAL A 193 0.92 -2.48 -3.36
CA VAL A 193 -0.13 -2.80 -2.39
C VAL A 193 0.47 -3.56 -1.21
N THR A 194 0.21 -3.11 0.01
CA THR A 194 0.64 -3.79 1.23
C THR A 194 -0.49 -3.89 2.25
N TYR A 195 -0.33 -4.72 3.27
CA TYR A 195 -1.14 -4.61 4.48
C TYR A 195 -0.85 -3.28 5.21
N ALA A 196 -1.73 -2.90 6.14
CA ALA A 196 -1.49 -1.76 7.04
C ALA A 196 -0.26 -1.96 7.94
N ASP A 197 0.03 -3.21 8.30
CA ASP A 197 0.90 -3.60 9.42
C ASP A 197 2.23 -2.83 9.45
N GLY A 198 2.35 -1.86 10.36
CA GLY A 198 3.54 -1.02 10.57
C GLY A 198 3.70 0.20 9.66
N VAL A 199 2.78 0.39 8.70
CA VAL A 199 2.80 1.52 7.75
C VAL A 199 1.69 2.52 8.03
N PHE A 200 0.47 2.04 8.28
CA PHE A 200 -0.72 2.87 8.43
C PHE A 200 -1.44 2.61 9.74
N SER A 201 -1.76 3.68 10.46
CA SER A 201 -2.37 3.63 11.79
C SER A 201 -3.65 4.47 11.90
N TYR A 202 -3.87 5.40 10.98
CA TYR A 202 -4.98 6.35 11.04
C TYR A 202 -5.82 6.27 9.77
N PHE A 203 -7.09 5.92 9.90
CA PHE A 203 -7.99 5.69 8.77
C PHE A 203 -8.95 6.86 8.61
N ARG A 204 -9.17 7.30 7.37
CA ARG A 204 -10.00 8.48 7.10
C ARG A 204 -10.79 8.32 5.82
N ARG A 205 -12.03 8.81 5.82
CA ARG A 205 -12.90 8.86 4.64
C ARG A 205 -12.83 10.23 3.98
N PRO A 206 -12.42 10.33 2.70
CA PRO A 206 -12.38 11.61 2.00
C PRO A 206 -13.78 12.20 1.82
N PHE A 207 -13.90 13.53 1.94
CA PHE A 207 -15.14 14.27 1.69
C PHE A 207 -15.50 14.35 0.20
N ALA A 208 -14.51 14.16 -0.66
CA ALA A 208 -14.65 14.12 -2.11
C ALA A 208 -15.92 13.37 -2.53
N PRO A 209 -16.69 13.90 -3.50
CA PRO A 209 -18.04 13.45 -3.77
C PRO A 209 -18.09 11.95 -4.00
N GLN A 210 -18.79 11.28 -3.10
CA GLN A 210 -19.17 9.87 -3.20
C GLN A 210 -20.32 9.68 -4.23
N ASN A 211 -20.61 10.69 -5.05
CA ASN A 211 -21.62 10.63 -6.10
C ASN A 211 -21.02 11.27 -7.36
N GLY A 212 -20.85 10.47 -8.40
CA GLY A 212 -20.75 10.99 -9.76
C GLY A 212 -22.12 11.55 -10.13
N GLY A 213 -22.29 12.86 -9.98
CA GLY A 213 -23.50 13.57 -10.36
C GLY A 213 -23.12 14.70 -11.31
N GLU A 214 -23.41 14.44 -12.58
CA GLU A 214 -23.63 15.35 -13.73
C GLU A 214 -22.99 16.75 -13.74
#